data_AF-A0A4V3NZD6-F1
#
_entry.id   AF-A0A4V3NZD6-F1
#
_cell.length_a   1.000
_cell.length_b   1.000
_cell.length_c   1.000
_cell.angle_alpha   90.00
_cell.angle_beta   90.00
_cell.angle_gamma   90.00
#
_symmetry.space_group_name_H-M   'P 1'
#
loop_
_entity.id
_entity.type
_entity.pdbx_description
1 polymer ?
#
loop_
_entity_poly.entity_id
_entity_poly.type
_entity_poly.pdbx_seq_one_letter_code
_entity_poly.pdbx_strand_id
1 'polypeptide(L)'
;MKRFIALAALFVLGGAATAQARFDVSVNIGVPVAVTPVPVAPPQVVYPAPAPVAYPAPAVPVAYAEPPSFIFSPALGFYVSVGLPYDVVYLDNCYYQYRDGRWYTAASYRGPWTYTSYRGLPYGLSRHRYEQIRYFRDYEYRTYLHDRDHYRGNWYRPVAERRDGRWGERRDYYRDTYRDGRRDDSRDDRRDDRRDYRERH
;
A
#
# COMPACT_ATOMS: atom_id res chain seq x y z
N MET A 1 16.00 41.84 -22.20
CA MET A 1 16.36 43.18 -21.70
C MET A 1 16.35 43.09 -20.19
N LYS A 2 17.50 42.93 -19.53
CA LYS A 2 18.29 43.99 -18.89
C LYS A 2 17.44 44.95 -18.04
N ARG A 3 17.64 45.28 -16.76
CA ARG A 3 18.56 44.99 -15.61
C ARG A 3 17.94 45.81 -14.41
N PHE A 4 18.23 45.68 -13.10
CA PHE A 4 19.44 46.06 -12.33
C PHE A 4 19.05 46.14 -10.81
N ILE A 5 19.84 45.56 -9.87
CA ILE A 5 20.70 46.20 -8.82
C ILE A 5 19.93 46.67 -7.56
N ALA A 6 20.34 46.50 -6.29
CA ALA A 6 21.67 46.58 -5.61
C ALA A 6 21.61 45.83 -4.26
N LEU A 7 22.63 45.03 -3.86
CA LEU A 7 23.87 45.36 -3.12
C LEU A 7 23.72 45.46 -1.60
N ALA A 8 24.49 44.61 -0.89
CA ALA A 8 25.50 45.05 0.08
C ALA A 8 26.54 43.93 0.35
N ALA A 9 27.83 44.27 0.13
CA ALA A 9 29.04 43.54 0.51
C ALA A 9 29.36 43.80 2.00
N LEU A 10 30.30 43.21 2.74
CA LEU A 10 31.73 42.86 2.59
C LEU A 10 32.10 42.07 3.89
N PHE A 11 33.07 41.16 3.96
CA PHE A 11 34.50 41.46 4.19
C PHE A 11 35.35 40.18 4.07
N VAL A 12 36.55 40.36 3.52
CA VAL A 12 37.60 39.37 3.28
C VAL A 12 38.66 39.43 4.38
N LEU A 13 39.17 38.28 4.80
CA LEU A 13 40.50 38.07 5.40
C LEU A 13 40.91 36.63 5.01
N GLY A 14 42.03 36.30 4.36
CA GLY A 14 43.29 37.01 4.17
C GLY A 14 44.40 36.36 5.01
N GLY A 15 45.04 35.28 4.53
CA GLY A 15 46.16 34.64 5.21
C GLY A 15 46.99 33.76 4.29
N ALA A 16 48.03 34.33 3.67
CA ALA A 16 49.06 33.61 2.93
C ALA A 16 50.15 33.13 3.90
N ALA A 17 50.46 31.83 3.90
CA ALA A 17 51.54 31.27 4.70
C ALA A 17 52.88 31.51 4.00
N THR A 18 53.78 32.27 4.63
CA THR A 18 55.18 32.38 4.20
C THR A 18 55.99 31.27 4.86
N ALA A 19 56.53 30.34 4.06
CA ALA A 19 57.51 29.37 4.52
C ALA A 19 58.84 30.09 4.82
N GLN A 20 59.29 30.04 6.07
CA GLN A 20 60.66 30.41 6.43
C GLN A 20 61.46 29.12 6.67
N ALA A 21 62.47 28.87 5.84
CA ALA A 21 63.47 27.85 6.11
C ALA A 21 64.37 28.35 7.25
N ARG A 22 64.42 27.61 8.35
CA ARG A 22 65.38 27.79 9.44
C ARG A 22 66.35 26.61 9.40
N PHE A 23 67.64 26.90 9.35
CA PHE A 23 68.69 25.91 9.54
C PHE A 23 69.15 25.98 10.99
N ASP A 24 68.83 24.96 11.77
CA ASP A 24 69.31 24.80 13.14
C ASP A 24 70.53 23.88 13.15
N VAL A 25 71.68 24.39 13.56
CA VAL A 25 72.90 23.60 13.82
C VAL A 25 72.95 23.33 15.32
N SER A 26 72.79 22.07 15.72
CA SER A 26 72.90 21.63 17.11
C SER A 26 74.27 21.01 17.39
N VAL A 27 74.96 21.56 18.40
CA VAL A 27 76.21 20.99 18.95
C VAL A 27 75.83 20.14 20.17
N ASN A 28 76.11 18.84 20.13
CA ASN A 28 75.81 17.91 21.22
C ASN A 28 76.90 17.97 22.30
N ILE A 29 76.60 18.56 23.45
CA ILE A 29 77.41 18.46 24.67
C ILE A 29 76.76 17.38 25.54
N GLY A 30 77.48 16.28 25.76
CA GLY A 30 76.99 15.07 26.40
C GLY A 30 76.62 15.26 27.87
N VAL A 31 75.33 15.09 28.16
CA VAL A 31 74.81 14.79 29.50
C VAL A 31 74.03 13.48 29.38
N PRO A 32 74.31 12.43 30.18
CA PRO A 32 73.54 11.20 30.09
C PRO A 32 72.12 11.44 30.60
N VAL A 33 71.15 11.48 29.69
CA VAL A 33 69.73 11.46 30.01
C VAL A 33 69.37 10.05 30.47
N ALA A 34 68.89 9.91 31.71
CA ALA A 34 68.30 8.67 32.19
C ALA A 34 67.05 8.35 31.37
N VAL A 35 67.09 7.28 30.57
CA VAL A 35 65.95 6.83 29.77
C VAL A 35 64.96 6.12 30.70
N THR A 36 63.84 6.76 31.00
CA THR A 36 62.71 6.09 31.67
C THR A 36 62.11 5.04 30.73
N PRO A 37 61.80 3.82 31.20
CA PRO A 37 61.18 2.80 30.35
C PRO A 37 59.79 3.27 29.87
N VAL A 38 59.55 3.13 28.57
CA VAL A 38 58.26 3.45 27.94
C VAL A 38 57.18 2.51 28.50
N PRO A 39 56.05 3.02 29.00
CA PRO A 39 54.96 2.16 29.47
C PRO A 39 54.39 1.34 28.31
N VAL A 40 54.44 0.01 28.42
CA VAL A 40 53.83 -0.91 27.45
C VAL A 40 52.31 -0.81 27.59
N ALA A 41 51.64 -0.33 26.54
CA ALA A 41 50.18 -0.25 26.50
C ALA A 41 49.57 -1.68 26.53
N PRO A 42 48.52 -1.92 27.34
CA PRO A 42 47.88 -3.22 27.38
C PRO A 42 47.22 -3.56 26.03
N PRO A 43 47.13 -4.86 25.68
CA PRO A 43 46.52 -5.29 24.43
C PRO A 43 45.05 -4.88 24.37
N GLN A 44 44.70 -4.15 23.30
CA GLN A 44 43.33 -3.72 23.04
C GLN A 44 42.51 -4.94 22.57
N VAL A 45 41.46 -5.31 23.31
CA VAL A 45 40.49 -6.33 22.86
C VAL A 45 39.61 -5.70 21.79
N VAL A 46 39.85 -6.04 20.51
CA VAL A 46 39.02 -5.58 19.40
C VAL A 46 37.76 -6.44 19.34
N TYR A 47 36.65 -5.92 19.85
CA TYR A 47 35.35 -6.55 19.62
C TYR A 47 34.93 -6.32 18.17
N PRO A 48 34.61 -7.37 17.39
CA PRO A 48 34.08 -7.18 16.05
C PRO A 48 32.74 -6.45 16.16
N ALA A 49 32.59 -5.37 15.38
CA ALA A 49 31.32 -4.67 15.29
C ALA A 49 30.23 -5.66 14.85
N PRO A 50 29.05 -5.69 15.51
CA PRO A 50 27.96 -6.57 15.11
C PRO A 50 27.58 -6.27 13.65
N ALA A 51 27.48 -7.33 12.84
CA ALA A 51 27.10 -7.19 11.43
C ALA A 51 25.73 -6.48 11.33
N PRO A 52 25.56 -5.54 10.38
CA PRO A 52 24.28 -4.88 10.18
C PRO A 52 23.23 -5.94 9.83
N VAL A 53 22.16 -5.98 10.63
CA VAL A 53 20.97 -6.79 10.33
C VAL A 53 20.34 -6.24 9.05
N ALA A 54 20.46 -7.00 7.96
CA ALA A 54 19.80 -6.66 6.70
C ALA A 54 18.30 -6.90 6.83
N TYR A 55 17.51 -5.83 6.91
CA TYR A 55 16.05 -5.94 6.84
C TYR A 55 15.63 -6.27 5.40
N PRO A 56 14.80 -7.31 5.17
CA PRO A 56 14.32 -7.61 3.82
C PRO A 56 13.49 -6.43 3.30
N ALA A 57 13.71 -6.08 2.02
CA ALA A 57 12.93 -5.05 1.35
C ALA A 57 11.44 -5.43 1.32
N PRO A 58 10.51 -4.45 1.46
CA PRO A 58 9.09 -4.74 1.43
C PRO A 58 8.69 -5.30 0.06
N ALA A 59 7.88 -6.35 0.09
CA ALA A 59 7.44 -7.05 -1.10
C ALA A 59 6.53 -6.18 -1.98
N VAL A 60 6.91 -5.99 -3.25
CA VAL A 60 6.17 -5.20 -4.25
C VAL A 60 4.92 -5.91 -4.80
N PRO A 61 3.70 -5.39 -4.65
CA PRO A 61 2.50 -6.02 -5.18
C PRO A 61 2.60 -6.30 -6.69
N VAL A 62 1.99 -7.41 -7.14
CA VAL A 62 2.11 -7.92 -8.51
C VAL A 62 1.04 -7.32 -9.41
N ALA A 63 1.46 -6.68 -10.50
CA ALA A 63 0.60 -6.27 -11.59
C ALA A 63 0.36 -7.45 -12.56
N TYR A 64 -0.88 -7.66 -12.97
CA TYR A 64 -1.24 -8.72 -13.91
C TYR A 64 -1.39 -8.15 -15.32
N ALA A 65 -0.74 -8.78 -16.30
CA ALA A 65 -0.85 -8.35 -17.69
C ALA A 65 -2.23 -8.68 -18.28
N GLU A 66 -2.77 -9.84 -17.94
CA GLU A 66 -4.07 -10.32 -18.41
C GLU A 66 -5.18 -10.04 -17.38
N PRO A 67 -6.43 -9.83 -17.84
CA PRO A 67 -7.56 -9.63 -16.94
C PRO A 67 -7.84 -10.89 -16.10
N PRO A 68 -7.74 -10.82 -14.76
CA PRO A 68 -8.00 -11.98 -13.91
C PRO A 68 -9.47 -12.37 -13.91
N SER A 69 -9.75 -13.65 -13.65
CA SER A 69 -11.11 -14.13 -13.43
C SER A 69 -11.42 -14.14 -11.94
N PHE A 70 -12.63 -13.71 -11.58
CA PHE A 70 -13.09 -13.68 -10.20
C PHE A 70 -14.40 -14.44 -10.04
N ILE A 71 -14.51 -15.18 -8.94
CA ILE A 71 -15.71 -15.87 -8.51
C ILE A 71 -16.32 -15.11 -7.33
N PHE A 72 -17.64 -14.92 -7.32
CA PHE A 72 -18.33 -14.33 -6.19
C PHE A 72 -18.48 -15.37 -5.07
N SER A 73 -18.15 -14.99 -3.84
CA SER A 73 -18.43 -15.83 -2.68
C SER A 73 -19.56 -15.22 -1.85
N PRO A 74 -20.74 -15.87 -1.77
CA PRO A 74 -21.86 -15.40 -0.95
C PRO A 74 -21.50 -15.29 0.54
N ALA A 75 -20.64 -16.18 1.04
CA ALA A 75 -20.18 -16.17 2.43
C ALA A 75 -19.31 -14.95 2.77
N LEU A 76 -18.62 -14.38 1.78
CA LEU A 76 -17.75 -13.22 1.94
C LEU A 76 -18.42 -11.90 1.51
N GLY A 77 -19.36 -11.98 0.56
CA GLY A 77 -20.04 -10.82 -0.01
C GLY A 77 -19.22 -10.05 -1.05
N PHE A 78 -18.15 -10.63 -1.59
CA PHE A 78 -17.31 -10.02 -2.62
C PHE A 78 -16.70 -11.05 -3.58
N TYR A 79 -16.06 -10.55 -4.63
CA TYR A 79 -15.42 -11.34 -5.66
C TYR A 79 -13.96 -11.66 -5.29
N VAL A 80 -13.53 -12.89 -5.53
CA VAL A 80 -12.16 -13.35 -5.24
C VAL A 80 -11.56 -13.99 -6.48
N SER A 81 -10.30 -13.69 -6.77
CA SER A 81 -9.60 -14.20 -7.96
C SER A 81 -9.36 -15.70 -7.89
N VAL A 82 -9.50 -16.36 -9.02
CA VAL A 82 -9.18 -17.78 -9.19
C VAL A 82 -8.09 -17.96 -10.26
N GLY A 83 -7.23 -18.96 -10.08
CA GLY A 83 -6.15 -19.25 -11.03
C GLY A 83 -4.95 -18.28 -10.99
N LEU A 84 -4.88 -17.39 -9.99
CA LEU A 84 -3.73 -16.53 -9.74
C LEU A 84 -2.86 -17.06 -8.59
N PRO A 85 -1.55 -16.73 -8.57
CA PRO A 85 -0.64 -17.14 -7.48
C PRO A 85 -0.90 -16.39 -6.16
N TYR A 86 -1.49 -15.20 -6.23
CA TYR A 86 -1.87 -14.39 -5.08
C TYR A 86 -3.34 -14.05 -5.18
N ASP A 87 -4.01 -14.01 -4.03
CA ASP A 87 -5.44 -13.73 -4.01
C ASP A 87 -5.67 -12.23 -4.15
N VAL A 88 -6.44 -11.89 -5.18
CA VAL A 88 -6.94 -10.56 -5.43
C VAL A 88 -8.44 -10.57 -5.14
N VAL A 89 -8.88 -9.65 -4.31
CA VAL A 89 -10.28 -9.39 -4.04
C VAL A 89 -10.74 -8.23 -4.91
N TYR A 90 -11.92 -8.35 -5.50
CA TYR A 90 -12.59 -7.25 -6.17
C TYR A 90 -13.83 -6.85 -5.37
N LEU A 91 -13.81 -5.61 -4.86
CA LEU A 91 -14.83 -5.05 -3.97
C LEU A 91 -14.89 -3.54 -4.18
N ASP A 92 -16.10 -2.98 -4.24
CA ASP A 92 -16.35 -1.54 -4.40
C ASP A 92 -15.56 -0.91 -5.57
N ASN A 93 -15.50 -1.62 -6.69
CA ASN A 93 -14.77 -1.21 -7.90
C ASN A 93 -13.25 -0.99 -7.70
N CYS A 94 -12.69 -1.60 -6.65
CA CYS A 94 -11.27 -1.60 -6.35
C CYS A 94 -10.75 -3.05 -6.27
N TYR A 95 -9.47 -3.21 -6.57
CA TYR A 95 -8.73 -4.46 -6.44
C TYR A 95 -7.91 -4.41 -5.16
N TYR A 96 -7.99 -5.45 -4.34
CA TYR A 96 -7.22 -5.60 -3.12
C TYR A 96 -6.36 -6.86 -3.21
N GLN A 97 -5.04 -6.71 -3.11
CA GLN A 97 -4.11 -7.84 -3.12
C GLN A 97 -3.52 -8.01 -1.73
N TYR A 98 -3.54 -9.23 -1.21
CA TYR A 98 -2.83 -9.59 0.01
C TYR A 98 -1.45 -10.17 -0.33
N ARG A 99 -0.40 -9.56 0.21
CA ARG A 99 0.98 -10.00 0.01
C ARG A 99 1.82 -9.72 1.26
N ASP A 100 2.52 -10.76 1.74
CA ASP A 100 3.45 -10.68 2.87
C ASP A 100 2.89 -9.97 4.11
N GLY A 101 1.66 -10.34 4.49
CA GLY A 101 1.00 -9.77 5.68
C GLY A 101 0.37 -8.40 5.47
N ARG A 102 0.41 -7.85 4.25
CA ARG A 102 -0.03 -6.50 3.94
C ARG A 102 -1.07 -6.50 2.83
N TRP A 103 -1.97 -5.54 2.91
CA TRP A 103 -2.95 -5.29 1.86
C TRP A 103 -2.50 -4.14 0.98
N TYR A 104 -2.75 -4.28 -0.31
CA TYR A 104 -2.52 -3.26 -1.32
C TYR A 104 -3.80 -3.04 -2.10
N THR A 105 -4.12 -1.79 -2.43
CA THR A 105 -5.30 -1.41 -3.21
C THR A 105 -4.87 -0.82 -4.55
N ALA A 106 -5.64 -1.09 -5.58
CA ALA A 106 -5.50 -0.46 -6.89
C ALA A 106 -6.88 -0.28 -7.53
N ALA A 107 -7.02 0.73 -8.38
CA ALA A 107 -8.20 0.89 -9.22
C ALA A 107 -8.22 -0.11 -10.40
N SER A 108 -7.08 -0.74 -10.68
CA SER A 108 -6.85 -1.66 -11.79
C SER A 108 -6.06 -2.87 -11.34
N TYR A 109 -6.31 -4.02 -11.94
CA TYR A 109 -5.52 -5.24 -11.74
C TYR A 109 -4.07 -5.11 -12.24
N ARG A 110 -3.77 -4.08 -13.05
CA ARG A 110 -2.42 -3.72 -13.52
C ARG A 110 -1.70 -2.78 -12.55
N GLY A 111 -2.39 -2.34 -11.49
CA GLY A 111 -1.91 -1.27 -10.61
C GLY A 111 -2.26 0.12 -11.16
N PRO A 112 -1.71 1.20 -10.58
CA PRO A 112 -0.69 1.21 -9.52
C PRO A 112 -1.25 0.69 -8.19
N TRP A 113 -0.49 -0.17 -7.54
CA TRP A 113 -0.85 -0.74 -6.23
C TRP A 113 -0.30 0.12 -5.11
N THR A 114 -1.17 0.49 -4.18
CA THR A 114 -0.84 1.35 -3.04
C THR A 114 -1.06 0.60 -1.73
N TYR A 115 -0.11 0.70 -0.80
CA TYR A 115 -0.28 0.09 0.53
C TYR A 115 -1.55 0.60 1.20
N THR A 116 -2.35 -0.33 1.73
CA THR A 116 -3.56 -0.03 2.48
C THR A 116 -3.43 -0.61 3.87
N SER A 117 -3.50 0.26 4.88
CA SER A 117 -3.53 -0.17 6.27
C SER A 117 -4.84 -0.91 6.56
N TYR A 118 -4.82 -1.80 7.57
CA TYR A 118 -6.01 -2.56 7.96
C TYR A 118 -7.23 -1.66 8.30
N ARG A 119 -7.01 -0.48 8.87
CA ARG A 119 -8.06 0.51 9.17
C ARG A 119 -8.67 1.17 7.92
N GLY A 120 -7.94 1.17 6.81
CA GLY A 120 -8.40 1.71 5.53
C GLY A 120 -9.10 0.70 4.64
N LEU A 121 -9.18 -0.56 5.05
CA LEU A 121 -9.90 -1.59 4.31
C LEU A 121 -11.42 -1.42 4.49
N PRO A 122 -12.22 -1.72 3.44
CA PRO A 122 -13.66 -1.82 3.57
C PRO A 122 -14.03 -2.80 4.70
N TYR A 123 -15.10 -2.47 5.45
CA TYR A 123 -15.54 -3.29 6.59
C TYR A 123 -15.81 -4.75 6.21
N GLY A 124 -16.42 -4.96 5.03
CA GLY A 124 -16.68 -6.29 4.48
C GLY A 124 -15.41 -7.11 4.29
N LEU A 125 -14.29 -6.49 3.92
CA LEU A 125 -13.01 -7.17 3.74
C LEU A 125 -12.26 -7.35 5.07
N SER A 126 -12.21 -6.31 5.91
CA SER A 126 -11.42 -6.30 7.14
C SER A 126 -11.92 -7.31 8.19
N ARG A 127 -13.22 -7.59 8.23
CA ARG A 127 -13.82 -8.58 9.15
C ARG A 127 -13.41 -10.02 8.86
N HIS A 128 -12.87 -10.31 7.68
CA HIS A 128 -12.44 -11.65 7.29
C HIS A 128 -10.92 -11.77 7.37
N ARG A 129 -10.45 -12.86 7.98
CA ARG A 129 -9.03 -13.21 7.91
C ARG A 129 -8.69 -13.72 6.51
N TYR A 130 -7.46 -13.50 6.08
CA TYR A 130 -6.98 -13.97 4.77
C TYR A 130 -7.21 -15.48 4.56
N GLU A 131 -7.00 -16.29 5.60
CA GLU A 131 -7.22 -17.74 5.53
C GLU A 131 -8.70 -18.10 5.27
N GLN A 132 -9.62 -17.32 5.84
CA GLN A 132 -11.07 -17.51 5.62
C GLN A 132 -11.44 -17.15 4.18
N ILE A 133 -10.88 -16.07 3.64
CA ILE A 133 -11.09 -15.65 2.25
C ILE A 133 -10.69 -16.79 1.30
N ARG A 134 -9.50 -17.38 1.52
CA ARG A 134 -9.03 -18.54 0.76
C ARG A 134 -9.95 -19.75 0.86
N TYR A 135 -10.33 -20.09 2.09
CA TYR A 135 -11.20 -21.22 2.35
C TYR A 135 -12.52 -21.11 1.59
N PHE A 136 -13.21 -19.98 1.70
CA PHE A 136 -14.51 -19.78 1.04
C PHE A 136 -14.39 -19.66 -0.47
N ARG A 137 -13.34 -19.01 -0.99
CA ARG A 137 -13.06 -19.02 -2.42
C ARG A 137 -12.87 -20.45 -2.94
N ASP A 138 -12.04 -21.25 -2.27
CA ASP A 138 -11.71 -22.61 -2.72
C ASP A 138 -12.93 -23.53 -2.64
N TYR A 139 -13.80 -23.31 -1.64
CA TYR A 139 -15.09 -23.99 -1.54
C TYR A 139 -15.98 -23.66 -2.74
N GLU A 140 -16.22 -22.37 -3.03
CA GLU A 140 -17.05 -21.94 -4.16
C GLU A 140 -16.47 -22.40 -5.51
N TYR A 141 -15.15 -22.30 -5.66
CA TYR A 141 -14.48 -22.72 -6.89
C TYR A 141 -14.57 -24.24 -7.07
N ARG A 142 -14.47 -25.04 -6.00
CA ARG A 142 -14.72 -26.49 -6.06
C ARG A 142 -16.16 -26.79 -6.47
N THR A 143 -17.14 -26.11 -5.90
CA THR A 143 -18.55 -26.25 -6.30
C THR A 143 -18.74 -25.95 -7.79
N TYR A 144 -18.14 -24.88 -8.28
CA TYR A 144 -18.14 -24.56 -9.72
C TYR A 144 -17.49 -25.66 -10.57
N LEU A 145 -16.37 -26.24 -10.13
CA LEU A 145 -15.71 -27.31 -10.88
C LEU A 145 -16.52 -28.60 -10.90
N HIS A 146 -17.27 -28.90 -9.83
CA HIS A 146 -18.09 -30.11 -9.74
C HIS A 146 -19.34 -30.06 -10.62
N ASP A 147 -19.96 -28.90 -10.76
CA ASP A 147 -21.20 -28.73 -11.53
C ASP A 147 -21.15 -27.49 -12.39
N ARG A 148 -20.23 -27.49 -13.36
CA ARG A 148 -19.96 -26.32 -14.20
C ARG A 148 -21.17 -25.89 -15.02
N ASP A 149 -21.93 -26.87 -15.51
CA ASP A 149 -23.06 -26.64 -16.42
C ASP A 149 -24.31 -26.11 -15.71
N HIS A 150 -24.45 -26.38 -14.39
CA HIS A 150 -25.57 -25.87 -13.59
C HIS A 150 -25.12 -24.89 -12.48
N TYR A 151 -23.84 -24.48 -12.45
CA TYR A 151 -23.36 -23.50 -11.49
C TYR A 151 -24.07 -22.16 -11.66
N ARG A 152 -24.89 -21.80 -10.67
CA ARG A 152 -25.67 -20.55 -10.66
C ARG A 152 -24.93 -19.36 -10.02
N GLY A 153 -23.68 -19.54 -9.61
CA GLY A 153 -22.92 -18.48 -8.94
C GLY A 153 -22.41 -17.42 -9.92
N ASN A 154 -22.07 -16.26 -9.37
CA ASN A 154 -21.69 -15.10 -10.16
C ASN A 154 -20.18 -15.06 -10.46
N TRP A 155 -19.87 -14.65 -11.68
CA TRP A 155 -18.50 -14.47 -12.16
C TRP A 155 -18.27 -13.03 -12.57
N TYR A 156 -17.07 -12.54 -12.29
CA TYR A 156 -16.60 -11.26 -12.79
C TYR A 156 -15.29 -11.44 -13.53
N ARG A 157 -15.23 -10.93 -14.75
CA ARG A 157 -13.99 -10.79 -15.51
C ARG A 157 -13.91 -9.35 -16.00
N PRO A 158 -12.91 -8.56 -15.54
CA PRO A 158 -12.74 -7.23 -16.05
C PRO A 158 -12.45 -7.29 -17.54
N VAL A 159 -13.02 -6.35 -18.29
CA VAL A 159 -12.65 -6.14 -19.69
C VAL A 159 -11.21 -5.61 -19.71
N ALA A 160 -10.42 -6.03 -20.70
CA ALA A 160 -9.06 -5.54 -20.84
C ALA A 160 -9.03 -4.01 -20.84
N GLU A 161 -8.38 -3.43 -19.84
CA GLU A 161 -8.27 -1.98 -19.70
C GLU A 161 -7.43 -1.42 -20.85
N ARG A 162 -7.94 -0.34 -21.47
CA ARG A 162 -7.18 0.45 -22.44
C ARG A 162 -6.03 1.18 -21.73
N ARG A 163 -4.91 1.32 -22.43
CA ARG A 163 -3.59 1.76 -21.93
C ARG A 163 -3.56 3.18 -21.33
N ASP A 164 -4.64 3.95 -21.50
CA ASP A 164 -4.75 5.39 -21.24
C ASP A 164 -5.24 5.77 -19.83
N GLY A 165 -5.59 4.81 -18.97
CA GLY A 165 -5.67 5.01 -17.51
C GLY A 165 -6.63 6.10 -17.00
N ARG A 166 -7.55 6.60 -17.84
CA ARG A 166 -8.39 7.77 -17.53
C ARG A 166 -9.85 7.39 -17.32
N TRP A 167 -10.20 7.01 -16.09
CA TRP A 167 -11.52 7.20 -15.48
C TRP A 167 -11.27 7.41 -13.98
N GLY A 168 -11.57 8.53 -13.33
CA GLY A 168 -12.64 9.49 -13.57
C GLY A 168 -13.85 9.11 -12.72
N GLU A 169 -13.83 9.51 -11.45
CA GLU A 169 -15.03 9.77 -10.64
C GLU A 169 -16.18 8.75 -10.75
N ARG A 170 -16.06 7.63 -10.04
CA ARG A 170 -17.23 6.79 -9.68
C ARG A 170 -17.28 6.50 -8.19
N ARG A 171 -17.04 7.53 -7.38
CA ARG A 171 -17.26 7.48 -5.92
C ARG A 171 -18.73 7.66 -5.55
N ASP A 172 -19.61 7.95 -6.52
CA ASP A 172 -20.98 8.37 -6.25
C ASP A 172 -22.02 7.23 -6.29
N TYR A 173 -21.70 6.05 -6.86
CA TYR A 173 -22.73 5.01 -7.03
C TYR A 173 -23.03 4.18 -5.78
N TYR A 174 -22.14 4.15 -4.78
CA TYR A 174 -22.34 3.38 -3.55
C TYR A 174 -23.04 4.16 -2.42
N ARG A 175 -23.26 5.47 -2.59
CA ARG A 175 -23.94 6.30 -1.58
C ARG A 175 -25.47 6.30 -1.72
N ASP A 176 -26.00 5.96 -2.89
CA ASP A 176 -27.45 5.96 -3.13
C ASP A 176 -28.14 4.63 -2.80
N THR A 177 -27.48 3.49 -2.97
CA THR A 177 -28.11 2.16 -2.79
C THR A 177 -28.45 1.81 -1.35
N TYR A 178 -27.88 2.50 -0.35
CA TYR A 178 -28.26 2.34 1.06
C TYR A 178 -29.23 3.42 1.59
N ARG A 179 -29.60 4.42 0.78
CA ARG A 179 -30.48 5.53 1.20
C ARG A 179 -31.93 5.36 0.74
N ASP A 180 -32.17 4.63 -0.35
CA ASP A 180 -33.52 4.48 -0.92
C ASP A 180 -34.36 3.33 -0.31
N GLY A 181 -33.76 2.39 0.42
CA GLY A 181 -34.47 1.23 0.98
C GLY A 181 -35.40 1.51 2.17
N ARG A 182 -35.78 2.77 2.47
CA ARG A 182 -36.62 3.12 3.63
C ARG A 182 -37.77 4.09 3.34
N ARG A 183 -38.22 4.25 2.08
CA ARG A 183 -39.26 5.24 1.76
C ARG A 183 -40.54 4.74 1.09
N ASP A 184 -40.66 3.46 0.71
CA ASP A 184 -41.82 3.01 -0.09
C ASP A 184 -42.87 2.13 0.62
N ASP A 185 -42.74 1.81 1.90
CA ASP A 185 -43.70 0.94 2.60
C ASP A 185 -44.80 1.70 3.40
N SER A 186 -45.33 2.83 2.92
CA SER A 186 -46.37 3.54 3.70
C SER A 186 -47.50 4.19 2.90
N ARG A 187 -47.81 3.71 1.68
CA ARG A 187 -48.84 4.37 0.84
C ARG A 187 -49.95 3.50 0.28
N ASP A 188 -50.12 2.25 0.72
CA ASP A 188 -51.17 1.37 0.14
C ASP A 188 -52.39 1.04 1.01
N ASP A 189 -52.53 1.57 2.24
CA ASP A 189 -53.64 1.17 3.14
C ASP A 189 -54.83 2.14 3.23
N ARG A 190 -55.11 3.01 2.24
CA ARG A 190 -56.21 4.01 2.36
C ARG A 190 -57.16 4.15 1.17
N ARG A 191 -57.36 3.10 0.36
CA ARG A 191 -58.22 3.20 -0.83
C ARG A 191 -59.39 2.25 -0.99
N ASP A 192 -59.81 1.53 0.06
CA ASP A 192 -60.95 0.61 -0.05
C ASP A 192 -62.26 1.00 0.67
N ASP A 193 -62.33 2.05 1.50
CA ASP A 193 -63.54 2.32 2.30
C ASP A 193 -64.60 3.29 1.70
N ARG A 194 -64.63 3.52 0.38
CA ARG A 194 -65.56 4.53 -0.20
C ARG A 194 -66.46 4.07 -1.35
N ARG A 195 -66.76 2.77 -1.48
CA ARG A 195 -67.60 2.26 -2.58
C ARG A 195 -68.95 1.64 -2.23
N ASP A 196 -69.45 1.74 -1.00
CA ASP A 196 -70.68 1.02 -0.59
C ASP A 196 -71.90 1.87 -0.16
N TYR A 197 -71.97 3.17 -0.51
CA TYR A 197 -73.14 4.01 -0.14
C TYR A 197 -73.88 4.67 -1.31
N ARG A 198 -73.89 4.08 -2.51
CA ARG A 198 -74.62 4.65 -3.66
C ARG A 198 -75.49 3.69 -4.47
N GLU A 199 -76.01 2.64 -3.84
CA GLU A 199 -76.98 1.71 -4.46
C GLU A 199 -78.22 1.42 -3.60
N ARG A 200 -78.66 2.38 -2.79
CA ARG A 200 -80.01 2.38 -2.22
C ARG A 200 -80.70 3.69 -2.52
N HIS A 201 -81.34 3.75 -3.69
CA HIS A 201 -82.52 4.58 -3.96
C HIS A 201 -83.33 3.93 -5.07
#